data_AF-A0A3D3P8B6-F1
#
_entry.id   AF-A0A3D3P8B6-F1
#
_cell.length_a   1.000
_cell.length_b   1.000
_cell.length_c   1.000
_cell.angle_alpha   90.00
_cell.angle_beta   90.00
_cell.angle_gamma   90.00
#
_symmetry.space_group_name_H-M   'P 1'
#
loop_
_entity.id
_entity.type
_entity.pdbx_description
1 polymer ?
#
loop_
_entity_poly.entity_id
_entity_poly.type
_entity_poly.pdbx_seq_one_letter_code
_entity_poly.pdbx_strand_id
1 'polypeptide(L)'
;YIATIEHFNWNKLVYEADINFEPIVGETYHLYRIRGENTLSMIAPDQWPHPHLASFRLNLDRQWELIEASVEGRSLFNDEEVTDL
;
A
#
# COMPACT_ATOMS: atom_id res chain seq x y z
N TYR A 1 17.37 2.53 10.24
CA TYR A 1 17.19 1.08 10.10
C TYR A 1 15.70 0.72 10.03
N ILE A 2 14.89 1.05 11.05
CA ILE A 2 13.45 0.73 11.05
C ILE A 2 12.69 1.37 9.87
N ALA A 3 12.88 2.67 9.62
CA ALA A 3 12.23 3.37 8.49
C ALA A 3 12.58 2.79 7.10
N THR A 4 13.79 2.22 6.94
CA THR A 4 14.21 1.61 5.66
C THR A 4 13.47 0.31 5.40
N ILE A 5 13.23 -0.49 6.45
CA ILE A 5 12.49 -1.75 6.35
C ILE A 5 11.02 -1.48 6.08
N GLU A 6 10.42 -0.50 6.75
CA GLU A 6 9.01 -0.12 6.52
C GLU A 6 8.80 0.40 5.09
N HIS A 7 9.70 1.25 4.60
CA HIS A 7 9.64 1.73 3.23
C HIS A 7 9.74 0.59 2.21
N PHE A 8 10.60 -0.40 2.46
CA PHE A 8 10.72 -1.58 1.60
C PHE A 8 9.44 -2.42 1.60
N ASN A 9 8.89 -2.68 2.79
CA ASN A 9 7.67 -3.45 2.99
C ASN A 9 6.48 -2.81 2.26
N TRP A 10 6.28 -1.50 2.42
CA TRP A 10 5.21 -0.79 1.73
C TRP A 10 5.38 -0.79 0.22
N ASN A 11 6.60 -0.55 -0.28
CA ASN A 11 6.86 -0.64 -1.71
C ASN A 11 6.50 -2.03 -2.24
N LYS A 12 6.94 -3.10 -1.58
CA LYS A 12 6.61 -4.47 -1.96
C LYS A 12 5.09 -4.66 -2.07
N LEU A 13 4.32 -4.24 -1.06
CA LEU A 13 2.87 -4.34 -1.05
C LEU A 13 2.20 -3.58 -2.21
N VAL A 14 2.68 -2.37 -2.53
CA VAL A 14 2.13 -1.58 -3.64
C VAL A 14 2.47 -2.22 -4.99
N TYR A 15 3.68 -2.78 -5.15
CA TYR A 15 4.05 -3.49 -6.38
C TYR A 15 3.30 -4.82 -6.55
N GLU A 16 2.94 -5.49 -5.47
CA GLU A 16 2.15 -6.73 -5.47
C GLU A 16 0.64 -6.49 -5.53
N ALA A 17 0.20 -5.25 -5.33
CA ALA A 17 -1.21 -4.88 -5.38
C ALA A 17 -1.75 -4.96 -6.82
N ASP A 18 -3.04 -5.22 -6.92
CA ASP A 18 -3.76 -5.11 -8.18
C ASP A 18 -3.90 -3.62 -8.55
N ILE A 19 -3.35 -3.27 -9.72
CA ILE A 19 -3.34 -1.91 -10.26
C ILE A 19 -4.02 -1.94 -11.63
N ASN A 20 -5.24 -1.39 -11.72
CA ASN A 20 -6.04 -1.38 -12.96
C ASN A 20 -5.84 -0.12 -13.83
N PHE A 21 -4.83 0.70 -13.54
CA PHE A 21 -4.56 1.96 -14.24
C PHE A 21 -3.07 2.21 -14.36
N GLU A 22 -2.67 3.15 -15.22
CA GLU A 22 -1.28 3.60 -15.30
C GLU A 22 -1.03 4.72 -14.28
N PRO A 23 -0.15 4.53 -13.28
CA PRO A 23 0.15 5.55 -12.28
C PRO A 23 0.83 6.77 -12.90
N ILE A 24 0.42 7.95 -12.49
CA ILE A 24 0.92 9.25 -12.94
C ILE A 24 1.77 9.85 -11.83
N VAL A 25 2.94 10.32 -12.21
CA VAL A 25 3.86 11.00 -11.30
C VAL A 25 3.23 12.29 -10.77
N GLY A 26 3.33 12.51 -9.46
CA GLY A 26 2.77 13.65 -8.74
C GLY A 26 1.42 13.38 -8.10
N GLU A 27 0.72 12.33 -8.54
CA GLU A 27 -0.62 11.98 -8.03
C GLU A 27 -0.55 11.14 -6.75
N THR A 28 -1.65 11.20 -5.99
CA THR A 28 -1.83 10.46 -4.74
C THR A 28 -2.75 9.26 -4.97
N TYR A 29 -2.39 8.16 -4.37
CA TYR A 29 -3.04 6.87 -4.50
C TYR A 29 -3.25 6.25 -3.12
N HIS A 30 -4.27 5.41 -3.02
CA HIS A 30 -4.75 4.82 -1.79
C HIS A 30 -4.78 3.30 -1.96
N LEU A 31 -4.11 2.60 -1.06
CA LEU A 31 -4.06 1.16 -1.01
C LEU A 31 -5.18 0.64 -0.11
N TYR A 32 -5.99 -0.26 -0.64
CA TYR A 32 -7.11 -0.89 0.05
C TYR A 32 -6.95 -2.39 0.12
N ARG A 33 -7.57 -3.01 1.13
CA ARG A 33 -7.79 -4.47 1.17
C ARG A 33 -9.18 -4.78 0.64
N ILE A 34 -9.27 -5.42 -0.51
CA ILE A 34 -10.54 -5.80 -1.15
C ILE A 34 -10.56 -7.30 -1.31
N ARG A 35 -11.52 -7.97 -0.63
CA ARG A 35 -11.71 -9.44 -0.71
C ARG A 35 -10.45 -10.26 -0.40
N GLY A 36 -9.54 -9.73 0.43
CA GLY A 36 -8.29 -10.39 0.82
C GLY A 36 -7.08 -9.98 -0.03
N GLU A 37 -7.30 -9.33 -1.16
CA GLU A 37 -6.26 -8.82 -2.04
C GLU A 37 -5.97 -7.34 -1.76
N ASN A 38 -4.75 -6.91 -2.04
CA ASN A 38 -4.37 -5.51 -1.96
C ASN A 38 -4.64 -4.86 -3.32
N THR A 39 -5.31 -3.71 -3.34
CA THR A 39 -5.65 -3.00 -4.57
C THR A 39 -5.31 -1.53 -4.43
N LEU A 40 -4.61 -0.98 -5.43
CA LEU A 40 -4.31 0.45 -5.47
C LEU A 40 -5.42 1.19 -6.21
N SER A 41 -5.80 2.38 -5.74
CA SER A 41 -6.84 3.22 -6.33
C SER A 41 -6.54 4.70 -6.17
N MET A 42 -7.08 5.55 -7.04
CA MET A 42 -7.07 7.02 -6.87
C MET A 42 -8.25 7.53 -6.02
N ILE A 43 -9.21 6.66 -5.71
CA ILE A 43 -10.40 7.05 -4.95
C ILE A 43 -10.01 7.25 -3.50
N ALA A 44 -10.39 8.38 -2.92
CA ALA A 44 -10.09 8.73 -1.54
C ALA A 44 -10.89 7.85 -0.55
N PRO A 45 -10.34 7.61 0.67
CA PRO A 45 -10.93 6.67 1.62
C PRO A 45 -12.27 7.12 2.21
N ASP A 46 -12.61 8.41 2.13
CA ASP A 46 -13.92 8.96 2.48
C ASP A 46 -14.99 8.66 1.42
N GLN A 47 -14.57 8.39 0.18
CA GLN A 47 -15.46 8.13 -0.97
C GLN A 47 -15.66 6.64 -1.23
N TRP A 48 -14.90 5.76 -0.57
CA TRP A 48 -14.95 4.32 -0.83
C TRP A 48 -14.93 3.50 0.46
N PRO A 49 -15.98 2.70 0.74
CA PRO A 49 -16.14 2.02 2.04
C PRO A 49 -15.35 0.71 2.11
N HIS A 50 -14.12 0.69 1.61
CA HIS A 50 -13.20 -0.45 1.76
C HIS A 50 -12.13 -0.16 2.81
N PRO A 51 -11.59 -1.20 3.47
CA PRO A 51 -10.50 -1.04 4.43
C PRO A 51 -9.29 -0.36 3.77
N HIS A 52 -9.05 0.90 4.14
CA HIS A 52 -7.89 1.67 3.73
C HIS A 52 -6.68 1.23 4.56
N LEU A 53 -5.58 0.92 3.88
CA LEU A 53 -4.32 0.50 4.50
C LEU A 53 -3.36 1.68 4.60
N ALA A 54 -3.10 2.35 3.48
CA ALA A 54 -2.14 3.45 3.38
C ALA A 54 -2.34 4.27 2.11
N SER A 55 -1.89 5.52 2.16
CA SER A 55 -1.86 6.47 1.05
C SER A 55 -0.42 6.73 0.61
N PHE A 56 -0.21 6.80 -0.70
CA PHE A 56 1.09 6.94 -1.34
C PHE A 56 1.08 8.04 -2.39
N ARG A 57 2.20 8.72 -2.56
CA ARG A 57 2.45 9.61 -3.69
C ARG A 57 3.47 8.97 -4.62
N LEU A 58 3.21 9.01 -5.92
CA LEU A 58 4.24 8.64 -6.89
C LEU A 58 5.14 9.85 -7.16
N ASN A 59 6.41 9.78 -6.77
CA ASN A 59 7.35 10.89 -6.95
C ASN A 59 7.99 10.91 -8.36
N LEU A 60 8.81 11.93 -8.64
CA LEU A 60 9.49 12.11 -9.94
C LEU A 60 10.44 10.97 -10.30
N ASP A 61 10.99 10.28 -9.30
CA ASP A 61 11.84 9.11 -9.45
C ASP A 61 11.06 7.80 -9.64
N ARG A 62 9.73 7.90 -9.81
CA ARG A 62 8.78 6.77 -9.90
C ARG A 62 8.82 5.85 -8.68
N GLN A 63 9.07 6.43 -7.51
CA GLN A 63 9.02 5.73 -6.23
C GLN A 63 7.76 6.09 -5.46
N TRP A 64 7.21 5.12 -4.74
CA TRP A 64 6.04 5.30 -3.89
C TRP A 64 6.47 5.85 -2.53
N GLU A 65 6.10 7.10 -2.27
CA GLU A 65 6.31 7.76 -0.99
C GLU A 65 5.08 7.58 -0.11
N LEU A 66 5.23 6.93 1.03
CA LEU A 66 4.16 6.82 2.03
C LEU A 66 3.81 8.22 2.55
N ILE A 67 2.54 8.61 2.38
CA ILE A 67 1.98 9.86 2.92
C ILE A 67 1.39 9.59 4.30
N GLU A 68 0.54 8.57 4.38
CA GLU A 68 -0.20 8.21 5.58
C GLU A 68 -0.42 6.72 5.61
N ALA A 69 -0.28 6.09 6.78
CA ALA A 69 -0.66 4.72 6.99
C ALA A 69 -1.81 4.67 8.00
N SER A 70 -2.91 4.03 7.63
CA SER A 70 -4.01 3.74 8.56
C SER A 70 -3.75 2.49 9.40
N VAL A 71 -2.77 1.66 9.00
CA VAL A 71 -2.35 0.45 9.71
C VAL A 71 -0.83 0.40 9.85
N GLU A 72 -0.32 -0.31 10.86
CA GLU A 72 1.12 -0.55 10.98
C GLU A 72 1.57 -1.55 9.91
N GLY A 73 2.50 -1.14 9.03
CA GLY A 73 2.95 -1.96 7.91
C GLY A 73 3.46 -3.35 8.33
N ARG A 74 4.08 -3.48 9.52
CA ARG A 74 4.55 -4.76 10.07
C ARG A 74 3.41 -5.76 10.32
N SER A 75 2.23 -5.30 10.67
CA SER A 75 1.08 -6.18 10.94
C SER A 75 0.60 -6.92 9.70
N LEU A 76 0.87 -6.38 8.50
CA LEU A 76 0.42 -6.94 7.23
C LEU A 76 1.25 -8.15 6.76
N PHE A 77 2.42 -8.39 7.34
CA PHE A 77 3.31 -9.52 7.00
C PHE A 77 3.29 -10.64 8.03
N ASN A 78 2.54 -10.46 9.14
CA ASN A 78 2.58 -11.37 10.27
C ASN A 78 1.67 -12.60 10.09
N ASP A 79 0.91 -12.68 8.99
CA ASP A 79 0.01 -13.80 8.67
C ASP A 79 0.72 -14.97 7.92
N GLU A 80 1.91 -14.77 7.36
CA GLU A 80 2.60 -15.83 6.57
C GLU A 80 3.55 -16.73 7.40
N GLU A 81 3.80 -16.45 8.69
CA GLU A 81 4.72 -17.26 9.52
C GLU A 81 4.07 -18.44 10.26
N VAL A 82 2.78 -18.75 10.04
CA VAL A 82 2.10 -19.89 10.70
C VAL A 82 1.43 -20.82 9.69
N THR A 83 2.19 -21.39 8.75
CA THR A 83 1.73 -22.57 7.99
C THR A 83 2.82 -23.63 7.71
N ASP A 84 3.88 -23.69 8.52
CA ASP A 84 4.89 -24.76 8.43
C ASP A 84 5.26 -25.32 9.83
N LEU A 85 4.26 -25.79 10.59
CA LEU A 85 4.44 -26.70 11.72
C LEU A 85 3.55 -27.94 11.57
#